data_AF-A0A7W7RYA5-F1
#
_entry.id   AF-A0A7W7RYA5-F1
#
_cell.length_a   1.000
_cell.length_b   1.000
_cell.length_c   1.000
_cell.angle_alpha   90.00
_cell.angle_beta   90.00
_cell.angle_gamma   90.00
#
_symmetry.space_group_name_H-M   'P 1'
#
loop_
_entity.id
_entity.type
_entity.pdbx_description
1 polymer ?
#
loop_
_entity_poly.entity_id
_entity_poly.type
_entity_poly.pdbx_seq_one_letter_code
_entity_poly.pdbx_strand_id
1 'polypeptide(L)'
;MQPDTTRSVVLLGSTGSIGTQSLDVIARNPGRFRVAALAAGGGRVDLLARQAAEFRPDAVAVADPSAVPALREALAAHGVSAEVLAGPEGVAEAAVWPADTVLNGITGALGLTSTLAALEAGRVLALANKESLIIGGPLVKRLAKPGQLIPVDSEHAALAQCLWAAGPSGPDASAVRSLVVTASGGPFRGRSRAELADVTPEQALAHPTWSMGPVITVNSATLVNKGLEVIEAHLLFDIGFDRITVVVHPQSVVHSMVEFVDGSVIAQASPPDMRLPIALALGWPERVADAAPTVDWTRAHTWTFDPLDDEAFPSVALARHVGSAGGTAPAVYNAANEVCVDAFLTGRLPFLGIVDTVATVVSEHIVTKADSVAEVLDADEWARARARELTGTA
;
A
#
# COMPACT_ATOMS: atom_id res chain seq x y z
N MET A 1 25.20 -22.76 5.46
CA MET A 1 24.21 -22.67 6.55
C MET A 1 24.64 -21.51 7.42
N GLN A 2 24.23 -20.29 7.08
CA GLN A 2 24.38 -19.16 8.01
C GLN A 2 23.42 -19.42 9.19
N PRO A 3 23.78 -19.04 10.43
CA PRO A 3 22.88 -19.21 11.55
C PRO A 3 21.62 -18.37 11.28
N ASP A 4 20.44 -18.99 11.39
CA ASP A 4 19.12 -18.34 11.38
C ASP A 4 19.11 -17.24 12.47
N THR A 5 19.56 -16.03 12.15
CA THR A 5 19.38 -14.88 13.03
C THR A 5 17.92 -14.51 12.96
N THR A 6 17.18 -14.73 14.05
CA THR A 6 15.80 -14.27 14.20
C THR A 6 15.70 -12.79 13.84
N ARG A 7 14.90 -12.48 12.83
CA ARG A 7 14.71 -11.11 12.35
C ARG A 7 13.70 -10.38 13.22
N SER A 8 14.10 -9.22 13.72
CA SER A 8 13.27 -8.35 14.53
C SER A 8 12.42 -7.42 13.66
N VAL A 9 11.12 -7.34 13.96
CA VAL A 9 10.11 -6.64 13.15
C VAL A 9 9.31 -5.66 14.00
N VAL A 10 9.22 -4.41 13.55
CA VAL A 10 8.22 -3.44 14.01
C VAL A 10 7.01 -3.53 13.08
N LEU A 11 5.80 -3.60 13.64
CA LEU A 11 4.56 -3.57 12.86
C LEU A 11 3.76 -2.30 13.15
N LEU A 12 3.74 -1.39 12.20
CA LEU A 12 2.92 -0.18 12.27
C LEU A 12 1.56 -0.46 11.62
N GLY A 13 0.48 -0.26 12.38
CA GLY A 13 -0.87 -0.64 11.96
C GLY A 13 -1.20 -2.11 12.24
N SER A 14 -0.70 -2.68 13.35
CA SER A 14 -0.78 -4.12 13.67
C SER A 14 -2.19 -4.69 13.73
N THR A 15 -3.19 -3.85 14.05
CA THR A 15 -4.59 -4.28 14.11
C THR A 15 -5.26 -4.26 12.74
N GLY A 16 -4.71 -3.54 11.75
CA GLY A 16 -5.22 -3.46 10.37
C GLY A 16 -5.10 -4.78 9.61
N SER A 17 -5.66 -4.84 8.40
CA SER A 17 -5.64 -6.04 7.55
C SER A 17 -4.22 -6.56 7.28
N ILE A 18 -3.29 -5.66 6.93
CA ILE A 18 -1.88 -6.04 6.72
C ILE A 18 -1.24 -6.47 8.03
N GLY A 19 -1.47 -5.74 9.13
CA GLY A 19 -0.88 -6.04 10.43
C GLY A 19 -1.28 -7.41 10.98
N THR A 20 -2.56 -7.77 10.91
CA THR A 20 -3.04 -9.08 11.38
C THR A 20 -2.52 -10.22 10.51
N GLN A 21 -2.44 -10.04 9.19
CA GLN A 21 -1.85 -11.02 8.29
C GLN A 21 -0.34 -11.16 8.47
N SER A 22 0.36 -10.07 8.81
CA SER A 22 1.79 -10.09 9.15
C SER A 22 2.06 -10.89 10.42
N LEU A 23 1.23 -10.71 11.44
CA LEU A 23 1.31 -11.50 12.67
C LEU A 23 1.02 -12.98 12.43
N ASP A 24 0.09 -13.31 11.54
CA ASP A 24 -0.17 -14.69 11.12
C ASP A 24 1.03 -15.32 10.38
N VAL A 25 1.69 -14.58 9.48
CA VAL A 25 2.96 -15.02 8.85
C VAL A 25 4.05 -15.27 9.90
N ILE A 26 4.19 -14.35 10.87
CA ILE A 26 5.18 -14.46 11.96
C ILE A 26 4.88 -15.68 12.84
N ALA A 27 3.62 -15.89 13.24
CA ALA A 27 3.20 -17.02 14.07
C ALA A 27 3.47 -18.38 13.42
N ARG A 28 3.29 -18.49 12.09
CA ARG A 28 3.57 -19.70 11.31
C ARG A 28 5.06 -19.99 11.12
N ASN A 29 5.94 -19.05 11.46
CA ASN A 29 7.39 -19.14 11.23
C ASN A 29 8.18 -18.91 12.53
N PRO A 30 7.96 -19.74 13.57
CA PRO A 30 8.63 -19.56 14.86
C PRO A 30 10.15 -19.63 14.71
N GLY A 31 10.86 -18.75 15.41
CA GLY A 31 12.32 -18.66 15.37
C GLY A 31 12.87 -17.83 14.21
N ARG A 32 12.11 -17.58 13.14
CA ARG A 32 12.55 -16.69 12.03
C ARG A 32 12.29 -15.23 12.32
N PHE A 33 11.21 -14.92 13.05
CA PHE A 33 10.80 -13.55 13.33
C PHE A 33 10.56 -13.31 14.82
N ARG A 34 10.86 -12.10 15.29
CA ARG A 34 10.51 -11.57 16.62
C ARG A 34 9.81 -10.23 16.43
N VAL A 35 8.65 -10.04 17.04
CA VAL A 35 8.01 -8.72 17.07
C VAL A 35 8.72 -7.84 18.11
N ALA A 36 9.31 -6.74 17.67
CA ALA A 36 10.00 -5.79 18.54
C ALA A 36 9.05 -4.71 19.07
N ALA A 37 8.17 -4.17 18.21
CA ALA A 37 7.15 -3.22 18.61
C ALA A 37 5.87 -3.36 17.77
N LEU A 38 4.73 -2.99 18.37
CA LEU A 38 3.43 -2.90 17.71
C LEU A 38 2.90 -1.47 17.80
N ALA A 39 2.34 -0.93 16.71
CA ALA A 39 1.61 0.33 16.74
C ALA A 39 0.21 0.17 16.13
N ALA A 40 -0.78 0.87 16.69
CA ALA A 40 -2.14 0.89 16.16
C ALA A 40 -2.83 2.25 16.35
N GLY A 41 -3.98 2.45 15.70
CA GLY A 41 -4.73 3.71 15.78
C GLY A 41 -5.37 4.01 17.15
N GLY A 42 -5.65 2.98 17.97
CA GLY A 42 -6.32 3.13 19.28
C GLY A 42 -7.76 2.64 19.33
N GLY A 43 -8.45 2.50 18.18
CA GLY A 43 -9.85 2.04 18.14
C GLY A 43 -10.09 0.55 18.44
N ARG A 44 -9.04 -0.27 18.61
CA ARG A 44 -9.12 -1.73 18.84
C ARG A 44 -8.12 -2.19 19.91
N VAL A 45 -8.21 -1.58 21.08
CA VAL A 45 -7.31 -1.82 22.22
C VAL A 45 -7.24 -3.30 22.61
N ASP A 46 -8.39 -3.98 22.74
CA ASP A 46 -8.40 -5.39 23.16
C ASP A 46 -7.66 -6.31 22.18
N LEU A 47 -7.78 -6.03 20.87
CA LEU A 47 -7.05 -6.78 19.86
C LEU A 47 -5.54 -6.52 19.97
N LEU A 48 -5.14 -5.25 20.14
CA LEU A 48 -3.74 -4.88 20.33
C LEU A 48 -3.13 -5.55 21.57
N ALA A 49 -3.86 -5.58 22.69
CA ALA A 49 -3.41 -6.22 23.91
C ALA A 49 -3.26 -7.75 23.75
N ARG A 50 -4.19 -8.41 23.04
CA ARG A 50 -4.05 -9.83 22.68
C ARG A 50 -2.83 -10.10 21.81
N GLN A 51 -2.60 -9.27 20.79
CA GLN A 51 -1.39 -9.35 19.95
C GLN A 51 -0.13 -9.19 20.82
N ALA A 52 -0.10 -8.21 21.72
CA ALA A 52 1.04 -8.01 22.60
C ALA A 52 1.25 -9.18 23.58
N ALA A 53 0.18 -9.84 24.03
CA ALA A 53 0.24 -11.03 24.87
C ALA A 53 0.88 -12.22 24.14
N GLU A 54 0.51 -12.42 22.88
CA GLU A 54 1.00 -13.50 22.04
C GLU A 54 2.46 -13.29 21.61
N PHE A 55 2.79 -12.09 21.11
CA PHE A 55 4.09 -11.82 20.49
C PHE A 55 5.12 -11.17 21.41
N ARG A 56 4.71 -10.74 22.60
CA ARG A 56 5.58 -10.17 23.65
C ARG A 56 6.54 -9.08 23.14
N PRO A 57 6.04 -8.01 22.48
CA PRO A 57 6.89 -6.93 22.01
C PRO A 57 7.50 -6.14 23.17
N ASP A 58 8.61 -5.45 22.88
CA ASP A 58 9.28 -4.56 23.84
C ASP A 58 8.48 -3.26 24.03
N ALA A 59 7.80 -2.77 22.96
CA ALA A 59 6.97 -1.57 22.99
C ALA A 59 5.62 -1.75 22.27
N VAL A 60 4.61 -1.00 22.74
CA VAL A 60 3.28 -0.90 22.15
C VAL A 60 2.86 0.58 22.06
N ALA A 61 2.54 1.05 20.86
CA ALA A 61 2.14 2.42 20.59
C ALA A 61 0.67 2.53 20.17
N VAL A 62 -0.02 3.59 20.62
CA VAL A 62 -1.34 3.98 20.10
C VAL A 62 -1.32 5.43 19.63
N ALA A 63 -1.84 5.66 18.41
CA ALA A 63 -1.92 7.00 17.82
C ALA A 63 -2.88 7.91 18.58
N ASP A 64 -3.98 7.37 19.11
CA ASP A 64 -4.94 8.10 19.95
C ASP A 64 -4.49 8.08 21.43
N PRO A 65 -4.07 9.23 22.01
CA PRO A 65 -3.67 9.30 23.41
C PRO A 65 -4.78 8.94 24.39
N SER A 66 -6.06 9.11 24.00
CA SER A 66 -7.20 8.78 24.86
C SER A 66 -7.36 7.28 25.10
N ALA A 67 -6.79 6.44 24.23
CA ALA A 67 -6.83 4.98 24.34
C ALA A 67 -5.80 4.42 25.35
N VAL A 68 -4.83 5.23 25.80
CA VAL A 68 -3.72 4.78 26.66
C VAL A 68 -4.17 4.16 27.99
N PRO A 69 -5.13 4.72 28.74
CA PRO A 69 -5.57 4.11 30.00
C PRO A 69 -6.15 2.71 29.79
N ALA A 70 -7.04 2.55 28.81
CA ALA A 70 -7.64 1.26 28.47
C ALA A 70 -6.57 0.26 27.99
N LEU A 71 -5.58 0.72 27.21
CA LEU A 71 -4.48 -0.12 26.76
C LEU A 71 -3.64 -0.64 27.91
N ARG A 72 -3.27 0.22 28.87
CA ARG A 72 -2.48 -0.20 30.05
C ARG A 72 -3.22 -1.25 30.87
N GLU A 73 -4.53 -1.05 31.08
CA GLU A 73 -5.37 -2.00 31.79
C GLU A 73 -5.43 -3.35 31.04
N ALA A 74 -5.68 -3.34 29.74
CA ALA A 74 -5.74 -4.54 28.93
C ALA A 74 -4.39 -5.29 28.87
N LEU A 75 -3.27 -4.58 28.74
CA LEU A 75 -1.93 -5.17 28.79
C LEU A 75 -1.64 -5.81 30.15
N ALA A 76 -2.00 -5.12 31.25
CA ALA A 76 -1.84 -5.65 32.60
C ALA A 76 -2.67 -6.91 32.83
N ALA A 77 -3.92 -6.94 32.34
CA ALA A 77 -4.80 -8.11 32.42
C ALA A 77 -4.21 -9.34 31.68
N HIS A 78 -3.42 -9.11 30.63
CA HIS A 78 -2.69 -10.14 29.90
C HIS A 78 -1.26 -10.40 30.42
N GLY A 79 -0.83 -9.74 31.51
CA GLY A 79 0.52 -9.89 32.06
C GLY A 79 1.62 -9.42 31.10
N VAL A 80 1.34 -8.41 30.25
CA VAL A 80 2.29 -7.84 29.30
C VAL A 80 2.98 -6.62 29.93
N SER A 81 4.31 -6.62 29.90
CA SER A 81 5.16 -5.56 30.46
C SER A 81 5.90 -4.80 29.35
N ALA A 82 5.16 -4.35 28.33
CA ALA A 82 5.70 -3.56 27.23
C ALA A 82 5.70 -2.06 27.57
N GLU A 83 6.64 -1.32 27.01
CA GLU A 83 6.63 0.14 27.06
C GLU A 83 5.43 0.69 26.28
N VAL A 84 4.63 1.56 26.91
CA VAL A 84 3.43 2.13 26.27
C VAL A 84 3.74 3.53 25.76
N LEU A 85 3.75 3.65 24.44
CA LEU A 85 3.96 4.90 23.70
C LEU A 85 2.61 5.47 23.25
N ALA A 86 2.51 6.80 23.17
CA ALA A 86 1.24 7.48 22.94
C ALA A 86 1.37 8.61 21.93
N GLY A 87 0.29 8.83 21.17
CA GLY A 87 0.21 9.93 20.21
C GLY A 87 0.96 9.65 18.91
N PRO A 88 0.89 10.58 17.95
CA PRO A 88 1.68 10.55 16.72
C PRO A 88 3.19 10.42 16.99
N GLU A 89 3.70 11.08 18.04
CA GLU A 89 5.09 10.99 18.46
C GLU A 89 5.45 9.59 18.92
N GLY A 90 4.59 8.93 19.71
CA GLY A 90 4.79 7.55 20.13
C GLY A 90 4.76 6.54 18.97
N VAL A 91 3.96 6.80 17.93
CA VAL A 91 3.99 5.98 16.70
C VAL A 91 5.27 6.20 15.91
N ALA A 92 5.78 7.43 15.84
CA ALA A 92 7.08 7.73 15.23
C ALA A 92 8.24 7.09 16.02
N GLU A 93 8.18 7.09 17.34
CA GLU A 93 9.14 6.40 18.20
C GLU A 93 9.12 4.88 18.00
N ALA A 94 7.93 4.29 17.89
CA ALA A 94 7.80 2.87 17.52
C ALA A 94 8.41 2.57 16.15
N ALA A 95 8.29 3.47 15.17
CA ALA A 95 8.85 3.30 13.82
C ALA A 95 10.39 3.26 13.79
N VAL A 96 11.07 3.82 14.80
CA VAL A 96 12.53 3.79 14.92
C VAL A 96 13.05 2.77 15.94
N TRP A 97 12.13 2.09 16.63
CA TRP A 97 12.44 1.08 17.63
C TRP A 97 13.48 0.07 17.11
N PRO A 98 14.43 -0.38 17.94
CA PRO A 98 15.47 -1.31 17.50
C PRO A 98 14.91 -2.57 16.83
N ALA A 99 15.04 -2.63 15.51
CA ALA A 99 14.60 -3.74 14.68
C ALA A 99 15.39 -3.82 13.35
N ASP A 100 15.26 -4.93 12.66
CA ASP A 100 15.81 -5.13 11.32
C ASP A 100 14.86 -4.58 10.25
N THR A 101 13.56 -4.81 10.44
CA THR A 101 12.51 -4.45 9.49
C THR A 101 11.38 -3.68 10.17
N VAL A 102 10.91 -2.63 9.52
CA VAL A 102 9.68 -1.92 9.87
C VAL A 102 8.67 -2.21 8.78
N LEU A 103 7.56 -2.84 9.13
CA LEU A 103 6.42 -2.96 8.22
C LEU A 103 5.47 -1.80 8.46
N ASN A 104 5.31 -0.94 7.44
CA ASN A 104 4.36 0.16 7.49
C ASN A 104 3.04 -0.21 6.82
N GLY A 105 2.04 -0.57 7.64
CA GLY A 105 0.66 -0.83 7.25
C GLY A 105 -0.34 0.21 7.78
N ILE A 106 0.14 1.41 8.12
CA ILE A 106 -0.73 2.56 8.44
C ILE A 106 -1.44 3.00 7.16
N THR A 107 -2.73 3.33 7.22
CA THR A 107 -3.49 3.76 6.04
C THR A 107 -3.35 5.26 5.77
N GLY A 108 -3.32 5.65 4.51
CA GLY A 108 -3.36 7.06 4.08
C GLY A 108 -2.07 7.84 4.34
N ALA A 109 -2.17 9.18 4.31
CA ALA A 109 -1.04 10.10 4.42
C ALA A 109 -0.30 10.06 5.78
N LEU A 110 -0.98 9.60 6.83
CA LEU A 110 -0.44 9.54 8.20
C LEU A 110 0.81 8.65 8.32
N GLY A 111 0.99 7.70 7.41
CA GLY A 111 2.14 6.81 7.40
C GLY A 111 3.45 7.47 6.95
N LEU A 112 3.41 8.67 6.34
CA LEU A 112 4.61 9.31 5.77
C LEU A 112 5.70 9.58 6.81
N THR A 113 5.36 10.19 7.94
CA THR A 113 6.35 10.50 9.00
C THR A 113 7.02 9.23 9.51
N SER A 114 6.27 8.16 9.70
CA SER A 114 6.81 6.87 10.13
C SER A 114 7.69 6.20 9.06
N THR A 115 7.31 6.30 7.78
CA THR A 115 8.13 5.85 6.65
C THR A 115 9.49 6.57 6.64
N LEU A 116 9.50 7.90 6.75
CA LEU A 116 10.75 8.68 6.75
C LEU A 116 11.62 8.35 7.98
N ALA A 117 11.01 8.28 9.17
CA ALA A 117 11.72 7.96 10.40
C ALA A 117 12.38 6.57 10.36
N ALA A 118 11.68 5.56 9.84
CA ALA A 118 12.22 4.21 9.67
C ALA A 118 13.43 4.18 8.72
N LEU A 119 13.37 4.93 7.61
CA LEU A 119 14.47 5.02 6.64
C LEU A 119 15.68 5.76 7.22
N GLU A 120 15.46 6.86 7.93
CA GLU A 120 16.51 7.61 8.64
C GLU A 120 17.22 6.76 9.70
N ALA A 121 16.46 5.94 10.42
CA ALA A 121 16.99 4.96 11.38
C ALA A 121 17.71 3.77 10.71
N GLY A 122 17.78 3.74 9.37
CA GLY A 122 18.50 2.73 8.62
C GLY A 122 17.79 1.37 8.51
N ARG A 123 16.49 1.31 8.83
CA ARG A 123 15.70 0.07 8.82
C ARG A 123 15.38 -0.36 7.39
N VAL A 124 15.18 -1.66 7.18
CA VAL A 124 14.48 -2.13 5.99
C VAL A 124 13.00 -1.76 6.16
N LEU A 125 12.43 -1.05 5.19
CA LEU A 125 11.03 -0.66 5.19
C LEU A 125 10.24 -1.62 4.28
N ALA A 126 9.48 -2.52 4.91
CA ALA A 126 8.45 -3.30 4.25
C ALA A 126 7.20 -2.41 4.06
N LEU A 127 7.05 -1.86 2.86
CA LEU A 127 6.11 -0.79 2.60
C LEU A 127 4.79 -1.33 2.04
N ALA A 128 3.73 -1.33 2.87
CA ALA A 128 2.37 -1.65 2.46
C ALA A 128 1.51 -0.39 2.24
N ASN A 129 1.87 0.72 2.89
CA ASN A 129 1.22 2.02 2.72
C ASN A 129 1.75 2.73 1.47
N LYS A 130 1.17 2.41 0.31
CA LYS A 130 1.50 3.06 -0.97
C LYS A 130 1.36 4.57 -0.93
N GLU A 131 0.37 5.08 -0.20
CA GLU A 131 0.07 6.51 -0.12
C GLU A 131 1.26 7.31 0.42
N SER A 132 1.99 6.81 1.42
CA SER A 132 3.19 7.50 1.92
C SER A 132 4.27 7.66 0.85
N LEU A 133 4.49 6.65 0.01
CA LEU A 133 5.44 6.75 -1.09
C LEU A 133 4.94 7.70 -2.17
N ILE A 134 3.66 7.65 -2.50
CA ILE A 134 3.07 8.46 -3.58
C ILE A 134 3.11 9.94 -3.23
N ILE A 135 2.65 10.33 -2.04
CA ILE A 135 2.61 11.74 -1.63
C ILE A 135 3.99 12.28 -1.24
N GLY A 136 4.86 11.40 -0.73
CA GLY A 136 6.18 11.74 -0.20
C GLY A 136 7.34 11.31 -1.10
N GLY A 137 7.10 10.97 -2.36
CA GLY A 137 8.06 10.31 -3.26
C GLY A 137 9.46 10.90 -3.25
N PRO A 138 9.63 12.23 -3.47
CA PRO A 138 10.93 12.89 -3.40
C PRO A 138 11.63 12.76 -2.03
N LEU A 139 10.86 12.86 -0.93
CA LEU A 139 11.38 12.73 0.43
C LEU A 139 11.88 11.31 0.69
N VAL A 140 11.05 10.32 0.35
CA VAL A 140 11.33 8.90 0.55
C VAL A 140 12.54 8.47 -0.27
N LYS A 141 12.58 8.81 -1.57
CA LYS A 141 13.68 8.43 -2.47
C LYS A 141 15.01 9.08 -2.11
N ARG A 142 14.99 10.28 -1.52
CA ARG A 142 16.20 10.96 -1.05
C ARG A 142 16.82 10.28 0.17
N LEU A 143 16.02 9.63 1.01
CA LEU A 143 16.47 8.96 2.23
C LEU A 143 16.79 7.48 2.01
N ALA A 144 15.99 6.80 1.19
CA ALA A 144 16.11 5.37 0.98
C ALA A 144 17.43 5.00 0.29
N LYS A 145 18.19 4.11 0.93
CA LYS A 145 19.36 3.46 0.33
C LYS A 145 18.91 2.30 -0.56
N PRO A 146 19.73 1.88 -1.54
CA PRO A 146 19.44 0.70 -2.36
C PRO A 146 19.10 -0.53 -1.50
N GLY A 147 17.97 -1.17 -1.79
CA GLY A 147 17.50 -2.35 -1.08
C GLY A 147 16.84 -2.12 0.28
N GLN A 148 16.66 -0.87 0.72
CA GLN A 148 15.92 -0.57 1.96
C GLN A 148 14.40 -0.57 1.78
N LEU A 149 13.89 -0.27 0.58
CA LEU A 149 12.46 -0.27 0.28
C LEU A 149 12.05 -1.61 -0.30
N ILE A 150 11.22 -2.36 0.44
CA ILE A 150 10.67 -3.64 -0.03
C ILE A 150 9.16 -3.50 -0.16
N PRO A 151 8.59 -3.60 -1.37
CA PRO A 151 7.15 -3.47 -1.56
C PRO A 151 6.40 -4.64 -0.93
N VAL A 152 5.29 -4.32 -0.26
CA VAL A 152 4.31 -5.30 0.25
C VAL A 152 3.05 -5.30 -0.63
N ASP A 153 2.80 -4.25 -1.40
CA ASP A 153 1.71 -4.25 -2.37
C ASP A 153 1.92 -5.36 -3.41
N SER A 154 0.83 -6.04 -3.80
CA SER A 154 0.92 -7.36 -4.44
C SER A 154 1.58 -7.29 -5.80
N GLU A 155 1.23 -6.27 -6.59
CA GLU A 155 1.74 -5.98 -7.91
C GLU A 155 3.23 -5.63 -7.85
N HIS A 156 3.64 -4.78 -6.91
CA HIS A 156 5.03 -4.34 -6.80
C HIS A 156 5.92 -5.40 -6.18
N ALA A 157 5.42 -6.20 -5.24
CA ALA A 157 6.09 -7.40 -4.76
C ALA A 157 6.29 -8.42 -5.91
N ALA A 158 5.33 -8.53 -6.83
CA ALA A 158 5.45 -9.33 -8.04
C ALA A 158 6.51 -8.77 -9.00
N LEU A 159 6.52 -7.45 -9.26
CA LEU A 159 7.56 -6.79 -10.06
C LEU A 159 8.95 -6.97 -9.43
N ALA A 160 9.09 -6.79 -8.12
CA ALA A 160 10.33 -6.99 -7.40
C ALA A 160 10.83 -8.44 -7.52
N GLN A 161 9.94 -9.44 -7.46
CA GLN A 161 10.30 -10.83 -7.69
C GLN A 161 10.72 -11.10 -9.14
N CYS A 162 10.05 -10.51 -10.13
CA CYS A 162 10.40 -10.67 -11.53
C CYS A 162 11.80 -10.06 -11.81
N LEU A 163 12.06 -8.88 -11.27
CA LEU A 163 13.37 -8.22 -11.36
C LEU A 163 14.47 -9.01 -10.62
N TRP A 164 14.14 -9.59 -9.46
CA TRP A 164 15.05 -10.47 -8.72
C TRP A 164 15.39 -11.75 -9.51
N ALA A 165 14.44 -12.29 -10.26
CA ALA A 165 14.63 -13.48 -11.10
C ALA A 165 15.36 -13.18 -12.42
N ALA A 166 15.54 -11.91 -12.80
CA ALA A 166 16.02 -11.49 -14.12
C ALA A 166 17.52 -11.79 -14.38
N GLY A 167 18.32 -12.09 -13.36
CA GLY A 167 19.69 -12.53 -13.57
C GLY A 167 20.67 -12.27 -12.41
N PRO A 168 21.92 -12.73 -12.56
CA PRO A 168 22.92 -12.74 -11.48
C PRO A 168 23.44 -11.35 -11.08
N SER A 169 23.18 -10.32 -11.90
CA SER A 169 23.63 -8.94 -11.65
C SER A 169 22.61 -8.11 -10.85
N GLY A 170 21.45 -8.68 -10.51
CA GLY A 170 20.35 -7.97 -9.86
C GLY A 170 19.51 -7.13 -10.85
N PRO A 171 18.59 -6.29 -10.34
CA PRO A 171 17.73 -5.45 -11.17
C PRO A 171 18.54 -4.44 -11.99
N ASP A 172 18.43 -4.49 -13.32
CA ASP A 172 18.96 -3.48 -14.24
C ASP A 172 17.80 -2.83 -15.01
N ALA A 173 17.53 -1.56 -14.71
CA ALA A 173 16.46 -0.79 -15.33
C ALA A 173 16.64 -0.60 -16.86
N SER A 174 17.88 -0.74 -17.37
CA SER A 174 18.18 -0.65 -18.81
C SER A 174 17.83 -1.94 -19.56
N ALA A 175 17.79 -3.08 -18.86
CA ALA A 175 17.35 -4.36 -19.41
C ALA A 175 15.82 -4.49 -19.43
N VAL A 176 15.11 -3.69 -18.62
CA VAL A 176 13.65 -3.64 -18.63
C VAL A 176 13.18 -2.93 -19.90
N ARG A 177 12.16 -3.45 -20.58
CA ARG A 177 11.44 -2.75 -21.65
C ARG A 177 10.22 -2.03 -21.05
N SER A 178 9.37 -2.77 -20.36
CA SER A 178 8.16 -2.27 -19.71
C SER A 178 7.85 -3.03 -18.42
N LEU A 179 7.28 -2.34 -17.43
CA LEU A 179 6.61 -2.98 -16.30
C LEU A 179 5.14 -3.18 -16.68
N VAL A 180 4.61 -4.39 -16.50
CA VAL A 180 3.20 -4.69 -16.75
C VAL A 180 2.49 -4.87 -15.40
N VAL A 181 1.73 -3.86 -15.01
CA VAL A 181 0.98 -3.81 -13.76
C VAL A 181 -0.43 -4.33 -14.01
N THR A 182 -0.76 -5.49 -13.46
CA THR A 182 -2.08 -6.12 -13.67
C THR A 182 -3.13 -5.52 -12.73
N ALA A 183 -4.36 -5.33 -13.17
CA ALA A 183 -5.51 -4.93 -12.35
C ALA A 183 -6.59 -6.02 -12.36
N SER A 184 -7.36 -6.19 -11.28
CA SER A 184 -8.55 -7.06 -11.31
C SER A 184 -9.65 -6.53 -12.26
N GLY A 185 -9.66 -5.21 -12.50
CA GLY A 185 -10.70 -4.49 -13.23
C GLY A 185 -11.87 -4.04 -12.36
N GLY A 186 -11.88 -4.40 -11.06
CA GLY A 186 -12.97 -4.07 -10.14
C GLY A 186 -14.32 -4.73 -10.49
N PRO A 187 -15.40 -4.44 -9.73
CA PRO A 187 -16.73 -4.99 -9.97
C PRO A 187 -17.39 -4.53 -11.27
N PHE A 188 -16.85 -3.49 -11.92
CA PHE A 188 -17.47 -2.83 -13.07
C PHE A 188 -16.73 -3.04 -14.39
N ARG A 189 -15.73 -3.93 -14.42
CA ARG A 189 -15.02 -4.31 -15.63
C ARG A 189 -15.99 -4.63 -16.78
N GLY A 190 -15.77 -4.01 -17.94
CA GLY A 190 -16.57 -4.20 -19.15
C GLY A 190 -17.83 -3.35 -19.24
N ARG A 191 -18.14 -2.53 -18.22
CA ARG A 191 -19.18 -1.49 -18.30
C ARG A 191 -18.62 -0.25 -18.98
N SER A 192 -19.43 0.34 -19.85
CA SER A 192 -19.19 1.65 -20.44
C SER A 192 -19.36 2.77 -19.41
N ARG A 193 -18.79 3.95 -19.69
CA ARG A 193 -18.94 5.13 -18.83
C ARG A 193 -20.42 5.46 -18.54
N ALA A 194 -21.29 5.37 -19.55
CA ALA A 194 -22.71 5.67 -19.40
C ALA A 194 -23.42 4.72 -18.42
N GLU A 195 -23.04 3.43 -18.43
CA GLU A 195 -23.61 2.44 -17.52
C GLU A 195 -23.20 2.71 -16.06
N LEU A 196 -22.10 3.40 -15.80
CA LEU A 196 -21.60 3.70 -14.45
C LEU A 196 -22.33 4.84 -13.73
N ALA A 197 -23.25 5.55 -14.41
CA ALA A 197 -23.91 6.75 -13.87
C ALA A 197 -24.69 6.51 -12.57
N ASP A 198 -25.38 5.37 -12.48
CA ASP A 198 -26.27 5.01 -11.37
C ASP A 198 -25.65 4.00 -10.39
N VAL A 199 -24.32 3.86 -10.39
CA VAL A 199 -23.61 2.97 -9.46
C VAL A 199 -23.81 3.41 -8.01
N THR A 200 -24.18 2.46 -7.15
CA THR A 200 -24.35 2.70 -5.71
C THR A 200 -23.14 2.26 -4.88
N PRO A 201 -22.98 2.78 -3.64
CA PRO A 201 -21.95 2.32 -2.71
C PRO A 201 -21.96 0.80 -2.48
N GLU A 202 -23.15 0.20 -2.35
CA GLU A 202 -23.29 -1.25 -2.13
C GLU A 202 -22.73 -2.04 -3.31
N GLN A 203 -22.99 -1.58 -4.54
CA GLN A 203 -22.44 -2.20 -5.74
C GLN A 203 -20.92 -2.05 -5.83
N ALA A 204 -20.38 -0.87 -5.47
CA ALA A 204 -18.94 -0.63 -5.49
C ALA A 204 -18.19 -1.45 -4.45
N LEU A 205 -18.81 -1.70 -3.28
CA LEU A 205 -18.24 -2.49 -2.19
C LEU A 205 -18.29 -4.02 -2.44
N ALA A 206 -19.02 -4.48 -3.45
CA ALA A 206 -19.12 -5.90 -3.81
C ALA A 206 -17.95 -6.38 -4.68
N HIS A 207 -16.72 -6.33 -4.14
CA HIS A 207 -15.52 -6.69 -4.90
C HIS A 207 -15.45 -8.20 -5.23
N PRO A 208 -15.10 -8.60 -6.48
CA PRO A 208 -15.18 -10.00 -6.92
C PRO A 208 -14.09 -10.91 -6.35
N THR A 209 -12.90 -10.37 -6.03
CA THR A 209 -11.71 -11.17 -5.66
C THR A 209 -11.26 -10.95 -4.22
N TRP A 210 -11.08 -9.69 -3.82
CA TRP A 210 -10.45 -9.30 -2.55
C TRP A 210 -11.46 -8.85 -1.51
N SER A 211 -11.23 -9.22 -0.25
CA SER A 211 -11.92 -8.65 0.92
C SER A 211 -11.06 -7.54 1.51
N MET A 212 -11.48 -6.29 1.36
CA MET A 212 -10.67 -5.11 1.70
C MET A 212 -11.49 -4.04 2.42
N GLY A 213 -10.81 -2.97 2.88
CA GLY A 213 -11.50 -1.80 3.46
C GLY A 213 -12.33 -1.03 2.42
N PRO A 214 -13.28 -0.19 2.85
CA PRO A 214 -14.20 0.50 1.93
C PRO A 214 -13.47 1.43 0.94
N VAL A 215 -12.48 2.20 1.39
CA VAL A 215 -11.75 3.15 0.54
C VAL A 215 -11.01 2.45 -0.60
N ILE A 216 -10.19 1.45 -0.29
CA ILE A 216 -9.46 0.67 -1.30
C ILE A 216 -10.41 -0.09 -2.23
N THR A 217 -11.58 -0.51 -1.72
CA THR A 217 -12.59 -1.21 -2.53
C THR A 217 -13.21 -0.28 -3.57
N VAL A 218 -13.59 0.95 -3.18
CA VAL A 218 -14.07 1.97 -4.12
C VAL A 218 -12.95 2.39 -5.09
N ASN A 219 -11.71 2.54 -4.61
CA ASN A 219 -10.56 2.84 -5.47
C ASN A 219 -10.28 1.72 -6.50
N SER A 220 -10.55 0.46 -6.15
CA SER A 220 -10.50 -0.66 -7.10
C SER A 220 -11.61 -0.55 -8.14
N ALA A 221 -12.83 -0.16 -7.72
CA ALA A 221 -13.95 0.02 -8.62
C ALA A 221 -13.77 1.19 -9.61
N THR A 222 -13.13 2.28 -9.19
CA THR A 222 -12.81 3.44 -10.06
C THR A 222 -11.48 3.30 -10.79
N LEU A 223 -10.71 2.24 -10.52
CA LEU A 223 -9.30 2.06 -10.89
C LEU A 223 -8.33 3.15 -10.41
N VAL A 224 -8.74 4.04 -9.50
CA VAL A 224 -7.83 4.96 -8.80
C VAL A 224 -6.74 4.19 -8.06
N ASN A 225 -7.07 3.02 -7.48
CA ASN A 225 -6.08 2.16 -6.85
C ASN A 225 -4.97 1.80 -7.85
N LYS A 226 -5.33 1.42 -9.08
CA LYS A 226 -4.35 1.10 -10.13
C LYS A 226 -3.57 2.33 -10.58
N GLY A 227 -4.21 3.51 -10.61
CA GLY A 227 -3.52 4.77 -10.89
C GLY A 227 -2.44 5.08 -9.85
N LEU A 228 -2.75 4.96 -8.56
CA LEU A 228 -1.80 5.09 -7.45
C LEU A 228 -0.63 4.11 -7.60
N GLU A 229 -0.92 2.85 -7.93
CA GLU A 229 0.09 1.81 -8.10
C GLU A 229 1.00 2.03 -9.33
N VAL A 230 0.53 2.74 -10.37
CA VAL A 230 1.39 3.18 -11.48
C VAL A 230 2.41 4.22 -11.01
N ILE A 231 2.02 5.17 -10.15
CA ILE A 231 2.93 6.14 -9.54
C ILE A 231 3.92 5.42 -8.61
N GLU A 232 3.43 4.50 -7.80
CA GLU A 232 4.27 3.68 -6.92
C GLU A 232 5.30 2.85 -7.69
N ALA A 233 4.92 2.20 -8.80
CA ALA A 233 5.85 1.44 -9.64
C ALA A 233 6.95 2.33 -10.25
N HIS A 234 6.59 3.53 -10.70
CA HIS A 234 7.56 4.53 -11.16
C HIS A 234 8.55 4.89 -10.04
N LEU A 235 8.05 5.13 -8.83
CA LEU A 235 8.87 5.55 -7.69
C LEU A 235 9.80 4.44 -7.18
N LEU A 236 9.31 3.19 -7.11
CA LEU A 236 10.05 2.03 -6.59
C LEU A 236 11.13 1.52 -7.55
N PHE A 237 10.86 1.54 -8.86
CA PHE A 237 11.70 0.84 -9.85
C PHE A 237 12.41 1.77 -10.83
N ASP A 238 12.23 3.09 -10.71
CA ASP A 238 12.86 4.09 -11.58
C ASP A 238 12.54 3.90 -13.07
N ILE A 239 11.35 3.36 -13.38
CA ILE A 239 10.86 3.18 -14.75
C ILE A 239 9.93 4.33 -15.12
N GLY A 240 10.19 4.98 -16.26
CA GLY A 240 9.36 6.06 -16.79
C GLY A 240 7.90 5.64 -17.03
N PHE A 241 6.95 6.56 -16.84
CA PHE A 241 5.52 6.25 -16.97
C PHE A 241 5.16 5.66 -18.34
N ASP A 242 5.80 6.09 -19.42
CA ASP A 242 5.63 5.56 -20.78
C ASP A 242 6.01 4.07 -20.91
N ARG A 243 6.81 3.55 -19.96
CA ARG A 243 7.25 2.15 -19.85
C ARG A 243 6.55 1.40 -18.71
N ILE A 244 5.37 1.86 -18.30
CA ILE A 244 4.49 1.15 -17.36
C ILE A 244 3.17 0.90 -18.07
N THR A 245 2.86 -0.36 -18.37
CA THR A 245 1.63 -0.79 -19.03
C THR A 245 0.66 -1.33 -17.98
N VAL A 246 -0.61 -0.93 -18.03
CA VAL A 246 -1.67 -1.51 -17.19
C VAL A 246 -2.49 -2.47 -18.03
N VAL A 247 -2.72 -3.68 -17.50
CA VAL A 247 -3.59 -4.69 -18.14
C VAL A 247 -4.61 -5.20 -17.13
N VAL A 248 -5.81 -5.54 -17.58
CA VAL A 248 -6.84 -6.11 -16.72
C VAL A 248 -6.74 -7.63 -16.74
N HIS A 249 -6.45 -8.22 -15.59
CA HIS A 249 -6.34 -9.65 -15.35
C HIS A 249 -7.35 -10.09 -14.27
N PRO A 250 -8.58 -10.47 -14.65
CA PRO A 250 -9.69 -10.70 -13.71
C PRO A 250 -9.44 -11.82 -12.71
N GLN A 251 -8.65 -12.83 -13.11
CA GLN A 251 -8.35 -13.98 -12.26
C GLN A 251 -7.41 -13.61 -11.10
N SER A 252 -6.69 -12.48 -11.19
CA SER A 252 -5.74 -12.00 -10.16
C SER A 252 -4.73 -13.07 -9.71
N VAL A 253 -4.33 -13.96 -10.63
CA VAL A 253 -3.34 -15.00 -10.38
C VAL A 253 -1.96 -14.53 -10.80
N VAL A 254 -1.84 -13.89 -11.97
CA VAL A 254 -0.65 -13.15 -12.36
C VAL A 254 -0.73 -11.77 -11.73
N HIS A 255 0.14 -11.49 -10.77
CA HIS A 255 0.09 -10.26 -9.97
C HIS A 255 0.82 -9.09 -10.63
N SER A 256 1.82 -9.34 -11.46
CA SER A 256 2.46 -8.38 -12.39
C SER A 256 3.56 -9.09 -13.18
N MET A 257 4.07 -8.41 -14.21
CA MET A 257 5.09 -8.94 -15.10
C MET A 257 6.14 -7.88 -15.44
N VAL A 258 7.33 -8.33 -15.82
CA VAL A 258 8.38 -7.48 -16.38
C VAL A 258 8.70 -7.98 -17.77
N GLU A 259 8.57 -7.10 -18.75
CA GLU A 259 9.00 -7.33 -20.13
C GLU A 259 10.43 -6.79 -20.28
N PHE A 260 11.33 -7.58 -20.87
CA PHE A 260 12.73 -7.23 -21.06
C PHE A 260 13.02 -6.83 -22.51
N VAL A 261 14.16 -6.17 -22.72
CA VAL A 261 14.57 -5.66 -24.04
C VAL A 261 14.80 -6.76 -25.08
N ASP A 262 15.08 -7.99 -24.65
CA ASP A 262 15.24 -9.18 -25.51
C ASP A 262 13.91 -9.83 -25.93
N GLY A 263 12.77 -9.31 -25.44
CA GLY A 263 11.43 -9.82 -25.74
C GLY A 263 10.94 -10.89 -24.78
N SER A 264 11.72 -11.26 -23.76
CA SER A 264 11.25 -12.14 -22.70
C SER A 264 10.31 -11.42 -21.73
N VAL A 265 9.39 -12.17 -21.15
CA VAL A 265 8.51 -11.70 -20.07
C VAL A 265 8.66 -12.65 -18.89
N ILE A 266 8.96 -12.09 -17.72
CA ILE A 266 8.88 -12.82 -16.45
C ILE A 266 7.61 -12.38 -15.75
N ALA A 267 6.78 -13.35 -15.36
CA ALA A 267 5.54 -13.14 -14.63
C ALA A 267 5.62 -13.79 -13.25
N GLN A 268 5.18 -13.08 -12.21
CA GLN A 268 4.95 -13.69 -10.91
C GLN A 268 3.48 -14.11 -10.82
N ALA A 269 3.27 -15.39 -10.51
CA ALA A 269 1.94 -15.99 -10.42
C ALA A 269 1.74 -16.74 -9.09
N SER A 270 0.61 -16.51 -8.43
CA SER A 270 0.17 -17.20 -7.22
C SER A 270 -1.34 -17.05 -7.04
N PRO A 271 -2.02 -17.93 -6.29
CA PRO A 271 -3.35 -17.64 -5.81
C PRO A 271 -3.35 -16.31 -5.01
N PRO A 272 -4.41 -15.49 -5.10
CA PRO A 272 -4.46 -14.20 -4.42
C PRO A 272 -4.47 -14.36 -2.90
N ASP A 273 -3.33 -14.07 -2.26
CA ASP A 273 -3.16 -14.05 -0.80
C ASP A 273 -2.07 -13.04 -0.40
N MET A 274 -2.43 -12.01 0.39
CA MET A 274 -1.49 -10.97 0.82
C MET A 274 -0.40 -11.48 1.76
N ARG A 275 -0.55 -12.67 2.34
CA ARG A 275 0.54 -13.30 3.12
C ARG A 275 1.79 -13.54 2.28
N LEU A 276 1.65 -13.77 0.96
CA LEU A 276 2.80 -13.99 0.07
C LEU A 276 3.71 -12.74 -0.02
N PRO A 277 3.22 -11.56 -0.42
CA PRO A 277 4.06 -10.37 -0.49
C PRO A 277 4.48 -9.88 0.91
N ILE A 278 3.65 -10.04 1.94
CA ILE A 278 4.04 -9.76 3.33
C ILE A 278 5.23 -10.63 3.74
N ALA A 279 5.16 -11.95 3.52
CA ALA A 279 6.22 -12.86 3.90
C ALA A 279 7.51 -12.61 3.10
N LEU A 280 7.39 -12.26 1.82
CA LEU A 280 8.53 -11.82 1.02
C LEU A 280 9.21 -10.60 1.64
N ALA A 281 8.44 -9.57 2.00
CA ALA A 281 8.99 -8.34 2.56
C ALA A 281 9.63 -8.57 3.94
N LEU A 282 9.00 -9.38 4.81
CA LEU A 282 9.56 -9.73 6.11
C LEU A 282 10.81 -10.61 5.98
N GLY A 283 10.84 -11.55 5.04
CA GLY A 283 11.94 -12.50 4.83
C GLY A 283 13.08 -12.01 3.93
N TRP A 284 12.91 -10.87 3.25
CA TRP A 284 13.80 -10.41 2.18
C TRP A 284 15.30 -10.48 2.51
N PRO A 285 16.18 -10.98 1.62
CA PRO A 285 15.90 -11.50 0.27
C PRO A 285 15.53 -13.00 0.25
N GLU A 286 15.37 -13.64 1.41
CA GLU A 286 15.06 -15.06 1.49
C GLU A 286 13.56 -15.31 1.35
N ARG A 287 13.21 -16.45 0.75
CA ARG A 287 11.82 -16.91 0.72
C ARG A 287 11.42 -17.44 2.10
N VAL A 288 10.14 -17.28 2.42
CA VAL A 288 9.51 -17.89 3.60
C VAL A 288 8.74 -19.12 3.14
N ALA A 289 9.02 -20.27 3.75
CA ALA A 289 8.33 -21.52 3.44
C ALA A 289 6.84 -21.39 3.77
N ASP A 290 5.99 -22.02 2.94
CA ASP A 290 4.55 -22.18 3.18
C ASP A 290 3.79 -20.88 3.53
N ALA A 291 4.25 -19.74 3.01
CA ALA A 291 3.66 -18.43 3.28
C ALA A 291 2.23 -18.28 2.73
N ALA A 292 1.92 -18.94 1.61
CA ALA A 292 0.63 -18.87 0.92
C ALA A 292 0.34 -20.17 0.13
N PRO A 293 -0.91 -20.41 -0.26
CA PRO A 293 -1.27 -21.55 -1.12
C PRO A 293 -0.52 -21.54 -2.46
N THR A 294 -0.28 -22.73 -3.02
CA THR A 294 0.36 -22.90 -4.32
C THR A 294 -0.68 -23.07 -5.43
N VAL A 295 -0.28 -22.80 -6.68
CA VAL A 295 -1.11 -23.11 -7.85
C VAL A 295 -1.20 -24.63 -8.02
N ASP A 296 -2.43 -25.14 -8.10
CA ASP A 296 -2.68 -26.56 -8.40
C ASP A 296 -2.55 -26.82 -9.90
N TRP A 297 -1.37 -27.29 -10.32
CA TRP A 297 -1.07 -27.61 -11.72
C TRP A 297 -1.71 -28.90 -12.23
N THR A 298 -2.41 -29.66 -11.38
CA THR A 298 -3.18 -30.84 -11.84
C THR A 298 -4.49 -30.45 -12.53
N ARG A 299 -4.90 -29.19 -12.40
CA ARG A 299 -6.11 -28.61 -13.00
C ARG A 299 -5.74 -27.72 -14.18
N ALA A 300 -6.61 -27.68 -15.19
CA ALA A 300 -6.49 -26.72 -16.27
C ALA A 300 -6.83 -25.30 -15.77
N HIS A 301 -6.08 -24.30 -16.25
CA HIS A 301 -6.27 -22.89 -15.93
C HIS A 301 -6.46 -22.07 -17.21
N THR A 302 -7.19 -20.97 -17.11
CA THR A 302 -7.31 -19.97 -18.18
C THR A 302 -7.07 -18.60 -17.57
N TRP A 303 -6.09 -17.89 -18.10
CA TRP A 303 -5.74 -16.53 -17.71
C TRP A 303 -6.02 -15.60 -18.88
N THR A 304 -6.82 -14.56 -18.64
CA THR A 304 -7.16 -13.57 -19.66
C THR A 304 -6.52 -12.24 -19.29
N PHE A 305 -6.14 -11.48 -20.32
CA PHE A 305 -5.57 -10.14 -20.18
C PHE A 305 -6.27 -9.23 -21.18
N ASP A 306 -6.98 -8.23 -20.67
CA ASP A 306 -7.68 -7.24 -21.46
C ASP A 306 -6.93 -5.89 -21.38
N PRO A 307 -6.94 -5.05 -22.43
CA PRO A 307 -6.45 -3.69 -22.32
C PRO A 307 -7.28 -2.89 -21.31
N LEU A 308 -6.67 -1.85 -20.72
CA LEU A 308 -7.39 -0.90 -19.89
C LEU A 308 -8.37 -0.08 -20.75
N ASP A 309 -9.59 0.15 -20.23
CA ASP A 309 -10.58 1.05 -20.83
C ASP A 309 -10.46 2.45 -20.17
N ASP A 310 -9.67 3.32 -20.79
CA ASP A 310 -9.44 4.69 -20.31
C ASP A 310 -10.67 5.62 -20.47
N GLU A 311 -11.67 5.24 -21.29
CA GLU A 311 -12.89 6.04 -21.46
C GLU A 311 -13.84 5.82 -20.26
N ALA A 312 -14.07 4.55 -19.92
CA ALA A 312 -14.87 4.19 -18.76
C ALA A 312 -14.14 4.50 -17.44
N PHE A 313 -12.82 4.31 -17.39
CA PHE A 313 -12.01 4.45 -16.18
C PHE A 313 -10.79 5.36 -16.37
N PRO A 314 -10.98 6.70 -16.44
CA PRO A 314 -9.91 7.65 -16.76
C PRO A 314 -8.89 7.89 -15.62
N SER A 315 -9.06 7.22 -14.49
CA SER A 315 -8.28 7.45 -13.27
C SER A 315 -6.79 7.15 -13.43
N VAL A 316 -6.43 6.15 -14.25
CA VAL A 316 -5.03 5.79 -14.52
C VAL A 316 -4.34 6.86 -15.38
N ALA A 317 -5.03 7.38 -16.40
CA ALA A 317 -4.51 8.47 -17.22
C ALA A 317 -4.27 9.73 -16.37
N LEU A 318 -5.21 10.06 -15.48
CA LEU A 318 -5.06 11.16 -14.51
C LEU A 318 -3.87 10.91 -13.56
N ALA A 319 -3.70 9.69 -13.06
CA ALA A 319 -2.57 9.33 -12.21
C ALA A 319 -1.21 9.51 -12.91
N ARG A 320 -1.11 9.14 -14.19
CA ARG A 320 0.11 9.40 -15.00
C ARG A 320 0.38 10.89 -15.14
N HIS A 321 -0.65 11.70 -15.35
CA HIS A 321 -0.52 13.15 -15.45
C HIS A 321 0.05 13.75 -14.15
N VAL A 322 -0.54 13.42 -12.99
CA VAL A 322 -0.06 13.95 -11.70
C VAL A 322 1.30 13.39 -11.29
N GLY A 323 1.56 12.11 -11.59
CA GLY A 323 2.86 11.49 -11.37
C GLY A 323 3.95 12.16 -12.20
N SER A 324 3.66 12.52 -13.45
CA SER A 324 4.59 13.23 -14.33
C SER A 324 4.81 14.69 -13.93
N ALA A 325 3.76 15.35 -13.43
CA ALA A 325 3.87 16.69 -12.87
C ALA A 325 4.75 16.72 -11.61
N GLY A 326 4.71 15.65 -10.80
CA GLY A 326 5.50 15.50 -9.59
C GLY A 326 5.19 16.57 -8.54
N GLY A 327 6.17 16.90 -7.70
CA GLY A 327 6.01 17.90 -6.65
C GLY A 327 4.85 17.56 -5.71
N THR A 328 3.96 18.54 -5.46
CA THR A 328 2.78 18.37 -4.61
C THR A 328 1.57 17.75 -5.33
N ALA A 329 1.60 17.52 -6.64
CA ALA A 329 0.45 17.01 -7.40
C ALA A 329 -0.05 15.62 -6.95
N PRO A 330 0.81 14.62 -6.65
CA PRO A 330 0.37 13.33 -6.12
C PRO A 330 -0.32 13.43 -4.75
N ALA A 331 0.13 14.35 -3.88
CA ALA A 331 -0.51 14.61 -2.59
C ALA A 331 -1.94 15.14 -2.78
N VAL A 332 -2.12 16.11 -3.69
CA VAL A 332 -3.43 16.64 -4.06
C VAL A 332 -4.35 15.56 -4.63
N TYR A 333 -3.84 14.74 -5.55
CA TYR A 333 -4.60 13.63 -6.13
C TYR A 333 -5.10 12.64 -5.07
N ASN A 334 -4.21 12.20 -4.17
CA ASN A 334 -4.56 11.28 -3.09
C ASN A 334 -5.60 11.88 -2.15
N ALA A 335 -5.36 13.11 -1.68
CA ALA A 335 -6.20 13.81 -0.72
C ALA A 335 -7.61 14.07 -1.26
N ALA A 336 -7.70 14.57 -2.50
CA ALA A 336 -8.98 14.80 -3.17
C ALA A 336 -9.75 13.49 -3.34
N ASN A 337 -9.06 12.41 -3.72
CA ASN A 337 -9.69 11.09 -3.87
C ASN A 337 -10.27 10.57 -2.56
N GLU A 338 -9.54 10.65 -1.45
CA GLU A 338 -10.05 10.22 -0.15
C GLU A 338 -11.35 10.94 0.24
N VAL A 339 -11.42 12.26 0.01
CA VAL A 339 -12.64 13.06 0.27
C VAL A 339 -13.77 12.66 -0.68
N CYS A 340 -13.48 12.46 -1.97
CA CYS A 340 -14.49 12.10 -2.96
C CYS A 340 -15.06 10.69 -2.72
N VAL A 341 -14.23 9.74 -2.29
CA VAL A 341 -14.68 8.39 -1.91
C VAL A 341 -15.57 8.44 -0.69
N ASP A 342 -15.24 9.22 0.35
CA ASP A 342 -16.12 9.43 1.50
C ASP A 342 -17.47 10.07 1.09
N ALA A 343 -17.42 11.08 0.22
CA ALA A 343 -18.62 11.72 -0.32
C ALA A 343 -19.50 10.74 -1.11
N PHE A 344 -18.91 9.83 -1.88
CA PHE A 344 -19.65 8.77 -2.58
C PHE A 344 -20.26 7.76 -1.59
N LEU A 345 -19.46 7.26 -0.64
CA LEU A 345 -19.93 6.29 0.36
C LEU A 345 -21.07 6.84 1.23
N THR A 346 -21.11 8.16 1.44
CA THR A 346 -22.18 8.85 2.17
C THR A 346 -23.33 9.33 1.28
N GLY A 347 -23.35 8.96 -0.01
CA GLY A 347 -24.42 9.27 -0.95
C GLY A 347 -24.49 10.73 -1.42
N ARG A 348 -23.41 11.51 -1.22
CA ARG A 348 -23.33 12.94 -1.59
C ARG A 348 -22.70 13.19 -2.95
N LEU A 349 -21.97 12.21 -3.49
CA LEU A 349 -21.31 12.28 -4.80
C LEU A 349 -21.69 11.04 -5.60
N PRO A 350 -22.13 11.16 -6.87
CA PRO A 350 -22.31 9.98 -7.73
C PRO A 350 -20.96 9.32 -8.04
N PHE A 351 -20.97 8.04 -8.41
CA PHE A 351 -19.75 7.27 -8.68
C PHE A 351 -18.84 7.93 -9.74
N LEU A 352 -19.40 8.38 -10.86
CA LEU A 352 -18.65 9.10 -11.90
C LEU A 352 -18.09 10.43 -11.41
N GLY A 353 -18.76 11.05 -10.43
CA GLY A 353 -18.31 12.30 -9.81
C GLY A 353 -16.99 12.17 -9.05
N ILE A 354 -16.59 10.97 -8.62
CA ILE A 354 -15.33 10.77 -7.88
C ILE A 354 -14.14 11.24 -8.73
N VAL A 355 -13.94 10.63 -9.90
CA VAL A 355 -12.75 10.93 -10.72
C VAL A 355 -12.87 12.31 -11.37
N ASP A 356 -14.08 12.73 -11.72
CA ASP A 356 -14.32 14.05 -12.33
C ASP A 356 -14.02 15.20 -11.35
N THR A 357 -14.40 15.06 -10.07
CA THR A 357 -14.06 16.03 -9.02
C THR A 357 -12.55 16.00 -8.72
N VAL A 358 -11.93 14.82 -8.62
CA VAL A 358 -10.46 14.73 -8.41
C VAL A 358 -9.71 15.41 -9.55
N ALA A 359 -10.11 15.20 -10.80
CA ALA A 359 -9.52 15.87 -11.97
C ALA A 359 -9.63 17.40 -11.86
N THR A 360 -10.79 17.91 -11.42
CA THR A 360 -11.01 19.34 -11.21
C THR A 360 -10.07 19.90 -10.14
N VAL A 361 -10.00 19.28 -8.97
CA VAL A 361 -9.13 19.72 -7.87
C VAL A 361 -7.66 19.73 -8.30
N VAL A 362 -7.21 18.68 -8.99
CA VAL A 362 -5.85 18.60 -9.53
C VAL A 362 -5.58 19.74 -10.52
N SER A 363 -6.54 20.06 -11.40
CA SER A 363 -6.36 21.11 -12.42
C SER A 363 -6.30 22.52 -11.85
N GLU A 364 -6.92 22.75 -10.70
CA GLU A 364 -6.93 24.04 -10.00
C GLU A 364 -5.69 24.26 -9.13
N HIS A 365 -4.95 23.19 -8.81
CA HIS A 365 -3.75 23.24 -7.99
C HIS A 365 -2.56 23.83 -8.75
N ILE A 366 -1.85 24.76 -8.12
CA ILE A 366 -0.56 25.23 -8.60
C ILE A 366 0.52 24.32 -8.00
N VAL A 367 1.09 23.44 -8.82
CA VAL A 367 2.11 22.49 -8.38
C VAL A 367 3.34 23.22 -7.84
N THR A 368 3.70 22.87 -6.61
CA THR A 368 4.90 23.34 -5.90
C THR A 368 5.85 22.16 -5.63
N LYS A 369 7.05 22.45 -5.11
CA LYS A 369 7.97 21.41 -4.68
C LYS A 369 7.44 20.73 -3.40
N ALA A 370 7.80 19.46 -3.24
CA ALA A 370 7.52 18.65 -2.06
C ALA A 370 8.85 18.32 -1.37
N ASP A 371 9.54 19.34 -0.87
CA ASP A 371 10.88 19.23 -0.28
C ASP A 371 10.83 18.98 1.23
N SER A 372 9.68 19.19 1.86
CA SER A 372 9.41 18.88 3.28
C SER A 372 8.06 18.18 3.50
N VAL A 373 7.92 17.51 4.65
CA VAL A 373 6.64 16.92 5.09
C VAL A 373 5.56 17.99 5.21
N ALA A 374 5.91 19.18 5.72
CA ALA A 374 4.97 20.30 5.86
C ALA A 374 4.36 20.69 4.50
N GLU A 375 5.17 20.87 3.45
CA GLU A 375 4.66 21.22 2.12
C GLU A 375 3.74 20.14 1.53
N VAL A 376 4.02 18.86 1.80
CA VAL A 376 3.16 17.74 1.38
C VAL A 376 1.83 17.77 2.11
N LEU A 377 1.85 18.01 3.43
CA LEU A 377 0.65 18.09 4.25
C LEU A 377 -0.19 19.34 3.96
N ASP A 378 0.44 20.48 3.70
CA ASP A 378 -0.24 21.71 3.29
C ASP A 378 -1.00 21.51 1.97
N ALA A 379 -0.39 20.79 1.01
CA ALA A 379 -1.03 20.44 -0.26
C ALA A 379 -2.18 19.42 -0.07
N ASP A 380 -2.00 18.43 0.80
CA ASP A 380 -3.07 17.49 1.18
C ASP A 380 -4.25 18.25 1.82
N GLU A 381 -4.00 19.15 2.78
CA GLU A 381 -5.05 19.93 3.45
C GLU A 381 -5.80 20.84 2.48
N TRP A 382 -5.08 21.56 1.61
CA TRP A 382 -5.67 22.39 0.55
C TRP A 382 -6.59 21.56 -0.35
N ALA A 383 -6.12 20.39 -0.80
CA ALA A 383 -6.89 19.52 -1.69
C ALA A 383 -8.13 18.95 -0.99
N ARG A 384 -8.04 18.61 0.30
CA ARG A 384 -9.19 18.18 1.09
C ARG A 384 -10.23 19.28 1.21
N ALA A 385 -9.80 20.50 1.53
CA ALA A 385 -10.70 21.65 1.63
C ALA A 385 -11.40 21.88 0.28
N ARG A 386 -10.65 21.88 -0.82
CA ARG A 386 -11.21 22.12 -2.15
C ARG A 386 -12.15 21.01 -2.62
N ALA A 387 -11.81 19.75 -2.39
CA ALA A 387 -12.69 18.63 -2.69
C ALA A 387 -13.99 18.68 -1.86
N ARG A 388 -13.89 19.08 -0.58
CA ARG A 388 -15.08 19.24 0.29
C ARG A 388 -16.04 20.30 -0.24
N GLU A 389 -15.52 21.46 -0.69
CA GLU A 389 -16.30 22.51 -1.35
C GLU A 389 -17.06 21.98 -2.58
N LEU A 390 -16.37 21.23 -3.45
CA LEU A 390 -16.95 20.71 -4.70
C LEU A 390 -17.97 19.58 -4.47
N THR A 391 -17.83 18.84 -3.37
CA THR A 391 -18.74 17.74 -2.98
C THR A 391 -19.85 18.17 -2.02
N GLY A 392 -19.93 19.46 -1.67
CA GLY A 392 -20.97 20.00 -0.78
C GLY A 392 -20.82 19.61 0.70
N THR A 393 -19.62 19.26 1.15
CA THR A 393 -19.27 19.16 2.57
C THR A 393 -18.64 20.46 3.05
N ALA A 394 -19.27 21.17 3.98
CA ALA A 394 -18.65 22.27 4.72
C ALA A 394 -18.12 21.74 6.06
#